data_AF-A0A7S1QI92-F1
#
_entry.id   AF-A0A7S1QI92-F1
#
_cell.length_a   1.000
_cell.length_b   1.000
_cell.length_c   1.000
_cell.angle_alpha   90.00
_cell.angle_beta   90.00
_cell.angle_gamma   90.00
#
_symmetry.space_group_name_H-M   'P 1'
#
loop_
_entity.id
_entity.type
_entity.pdbx_description
1 polymer ?
#
loop_
_entity_poly.entity_id
_entity_poly.type
_entity_poly.pdbx_seq_one_letter_code
_entity_poly.pdbx_strand_id
1 'polypeptide(L)'
;RSAPAAAAPAATPPPSLPYVLDVAGGKGDVGIPLRMAGVPCGIVDPRVVDLRATKLMKNIAFHLSRPGTKTGDALRAKLPPEHHAEPPLPDVYPEWFTAATAGGEGESEALAAAKARCDLVVGMHPDQATEPIVDFALASGKPFAVVPCCVFPKENRHRRVAAATSDAESSSAEQGEKRARAEERTAEAPSPPPPRMVAVETHEQFVRYLAAKVPPSGAIEVA
;
A
#
# COMPACT_ATOMS: atom_id res chain seq x y z
N ARG A 1 34.23 -49.88 -21.22
CA ARG A 1 33.94 -48.87 -20.19
C ARG A 1 33.02 -47.83 -20.85
N SER A 2 31.71 -47.92 -20.62
CA SER A 2 30.75 -46.94 -21.15
C SER A 2 30.70 -45.73 -20.22
N ALA A 3 30.80 -44.53 -20.78
CA ALA A 3 30.62 -43.28 -20.05
C ALA A 3 29.15 -43.10 -19.64
N PRO A 4 28.86 -42.46 -18.49
CA PRO A 4 27.48 -42.16 -18.12
C PRO A 4 26.94 -41.02 -18.98
N ALA A 5 25.68 -41.18 -19.42
CA ALA A 5 24.94 -40.16 -20.15
C ALA A 5 24.73 -38.92 -19.26
N ALA A 6 25.06 -37.75 -19.81
CA ALA A 6 24.82 -36.47 -19.15
C ALA A 6 23.30 -36.28 -18.91
N ALA A 7 22.93 -36.04 -17.66
CA ALA A 7 21.57 -35.69 -17.28
C ALA A 7 21.18 -34.37 -17.98
N ALA A 8 20.03 -34.37 -18.64
CA ALA A 8 19.45 -33.17 -19.21
C ALA A 8 19.20 -32.12 -18.11
N PRO A 9 19.39 -30.82 -18.37
CA PRO A 9 19.14 -29.79 -17.39
C PRO A 9 17.66 -29.82 -16.97
N ALA A 10 17.43 -29.87 -15.66
CA ALA A 10 16.09 -29.78 -15.09
C ALA A 10 15.43 -28.48 -15.58
N ALA A 11 14.24 -28.61 -16.15
CA ALA A 11 13.45 -27.48 -16.60
C ALA A 11 13.25 -26.50 -15.44
N THR A 12 13.59 -25.22 -15.65
CA THR A 12 13.33 -24.15 -14.69
C THR A 12 11.85 -24.18 -14.31
N PRO A 13 11.49 -24.25 -13.01
CA PRO A 13 10.09 -24.23 -12.61
C PRO A 13 9.44 -22.92 -13.10
N PRO A 14 8.14 -22.94 -13.44
CA PRO A 14 7.45 -21.73 -13.85
C PRO A 14 7.56 -20.68 -12.72
N PRO A 15 7.68 -19.38 -13.07
CA PRO A 15 7.79 -18.33 -12.06
C PRO A 15 6.55 -18.36 -11.16
N SER A 16 6.76 -18.35 -9.85
CA SER A 16 5.68 -18.19 -8.88
C SER A 16 5.02 -16.82 -9.08
N LEU A 17 3.69 -16.76 -8.97
CA LEU A 17 2.97 -15.48 -8.96
C LEU A 17 3.43 -14.62 -7.77
N PRO A 18 3.44 -13.28 -7.92
CA PRO A 18 3.91 -12.39 -6.86
C PRO A 18 3.01 -12.49 -5.63
N TYR A 19 3.62 -12.50 -4.44
CA TYR A 19 2.92 -12.42 -3.16
C TYR A 19 2.54 -10.97 -2.84
N VAL A 20 1.25 -10.70 -2.73
CA VAL A 20 0.70 -9.37 -2.43
C VAL A 20 0.39 -9.23 -0.94
N LEU A 21 0.86 -8.16 -0.33
CA LEU A 21 0.50 -7.79 1.04
C LEU A 21 -0.51 -6.63 1.00
N ASP A 22 -1.78 -6.93 1.29
CA ASP A 22 -2.92 -6.00 1.32
C ASP A 22 -3.06 -5.38 2.71
N VAL A 23 -2.50 -4.18 2.88
CA VAL A 23 -2.47 -3.46 4.15
C VAL A 23 -3.74 -2.63 4.32
N ALA A 24 -4.32 -2.72 5.52
CA ALA A 24 -5.66 -2.23 5.83
C ALA A 24 -6.76 -2.87 4.95
N GLY A 25 -6.55 -4.13 4.55
CA GLY A 25 -7.44 -4.86 3.64
C GLY A 25 -8.83 -5.18 4.22
N GLY A 26 -9.01 -5.08 5.54
CA GLY A 26 -10.29 -5.22 6.23
C GLY A 26 -11.07 -6.47 5.86
N LYS A 27 -12.22 -6.27 5.23
CA LYS A 27 -13.12 -7.36 4.81
C LYS A 27 -12.70 -8.07 3.51
N GLY A 28 -11.53 -7.74 2.96
CA GLY A 28 -10.93 -8.42 1.82
C GLY A 28 -11.46 -8.01 0.45
N ASP A 29 -11.89 -6.75 0.26
CA ASP A 29 -12.36 -6.27 -1.05
C ASP A 29 -11.27 -6.34 -2.14
N VAL A 30 -9.99 -6.35 -1.75
CA VAL A 30 -8.83 -6.55 -2.64
C VAL A 30 -8.26 -7.96 -2.48
N GLY A 31 -7.94 -8.37 -1.25
CA GLY A 31 -7.35 -9.69 -1.00
C GLY A 31 -8.17 -10.88 -1.52
N ILE A 32 -9.50 -10.89 -1.36
CA ILE A 32 -10.33 -12.02 -1.84
C ILE A 32 -10.28 -12.13 -3.37
N PRO A 33 -10.55 -11.06 -4.16
CA PRO A 33 -10.41 -11.12 -5.61
C PRO A 33 -9.02 -11.57 -6.10
N LEU A 34 -7.93 -11.16 -5.43
CA LEU A 34 -6.58 -11.61 -5.77
C LEU A 34 -6.44 -13.13 -5.59
N ARG A 35 -6.89 -13.67 -4.45
CA ARG A 35 -6.89 -15.11 -4.20
C ARG A 35 -7.74 -15.88 -5.20
N MET A 36 -8.91 -15.32 -5.57
CA MET A 36 -9.77 -15.89 -6.60
C MET A 36 -9.14 -15.89 -7.99
N ALA A 37 -8.18 -15.00 -8.25
CA ALA A 37 -7.39 -14.97 -9.48
C ALA A 37 -6.13 -15.83 -9.41
N GLY A 38 -5.93 -16.59 -8.31
CA GLY A 38 -4.74 -17.42 -8.10
C GLY A 38 -3.52 -16.66 -7.56
N VAL A 39 -3.61 -15.34 -7.36
CA VAL A 39 -2.52 -14.54 -6.81
C VAL A 39 -2.45 -14.79 -5.30
N PRO A 40 -1.29 -15.17 -4.75
CA PRO A 40 -1.13 -15.35 -3.31
C PRO A 40 -1.17 -13.98 -2.62
N CYS A 41 -1.91 -13.89 -1.51
CA CYS A 41 -2.19 -12.63 -0.85
C CYS A 41 -2.35 -12.82 0.65
N GLY A 42 -1.85 -11.85 1.42
CA GLY A 42 -2.12 -11.69 2.85
C GLY A 42 -2.74 -10.34 3.15
N ILE A 43 -3.64 -10.28 4.13
CA ILE A 43 -4.27 -9.04 4.64
C ILE A 43 -3.64 -8.69 5.98
N VAL A 44 -3.18 -7.45 6.12
CA VAL A 44 -2.74 -6.90 7.42
C VAL A 44 -3.75 -5.86 7.87
N ASP A 45 -4.52 -6.16 8.92
CA ASP A 45 -5.51 -5.22 9.48
C ASP A 45 -5.73 -5.55 10.96
N PRO A 46 -5.60 -4.58 11.89
CA PRO A 46 -5.80 -4.83 13.32
C PRO A 46 -7.24 -5.27 13.66
N ARG A 47 -8.20 -5.07 12.75
CA ARG A 47 -9.58 -5.53 12.93
C ARG A 47 -9.66 -7.02 12.60
N VAL A 48 -10.07 -7.80 13.58
CA VAL A 48 -10.41 -9.21 13.37
C VAL A 48 -11.73 -9.29 12.61
N VAL A 49 -11.67 -9.72 11.35
CA VAL A 49 -12.84 -9.95 10.49
C VAL A 49 -12.86 -11.41 10.05
N ASP A 50 -13.98 -12.11 10.29
CA ASP A 50 -14.23 -13.39 9.64
C ASP A 50 -14.57 -13.15 8.16
N LEU A 51 -13.58 -13.38 7.28
CA LEU A 51 -13.72 -13.19 5.84
C LEU A 51 -14.85 -14.04 5.25
N ARG A 52 -15.14 -15.23 5.80
CA ARG A 52 -16.22 -16.11 5.31
C ARG A 52 -17.59 -15.53 5.60
N ALA A 53 -17.72 -14.77 6.69
CA ALA A 53 -18.96 -14.11 7.07
C ALA A 53 -19.24 -12.84 6.25
N THR A 54 -18.28 -12.35 5.46
CA THR A 54 -18.44 -11.12 4.66
C THR A 54 -19.48 -11.29 3.56
N LYS A 55 -20.13 -10.17 3.20
CA LYS A 55 -21.12 -10.15 2.10
C LYS A 55 -20.50 -10.59 0.77
N LEU A 56 -19.24 -10.22 0.53
CA LEU A 56 -18.50 -10.62 -0.66
C LEU A 56 -18.37 -12.14 -0.75
N MET A 57 -17.85 -12.78 0.31
CA MET A 57 -17.71 -14.25 0.32
C MET A 57 -19.03 -14.99 0.25
N LYS A 58 -20.07 -14.51 0.94
CA LYS A 58 -21.42 -15.08 0.84
C LYS A 58 -21.97 -15.04 -0.58
N ASN A 59 -21.75 -13.93 -1.31
CA ASN A 59 -22.15 -13.81 -2.71
C ASN A 59 -21.35 -14.74 -3.62
N ILE A 60 -20.03 -14.85 -3.42
CA ILE A 60 -19.17 -15.77 -4.17
C ILE A 60 -19.63 -17.22 -3.98
N ALA A 61 -19.81 -17.65 -2.74
CA ALA A 61 -20.28 -19.00 -2.41
C ALA A 61 -21.67 -19.29 -3.00
N PHE A 62 -22.58 -18.31 -2.95
CA PHE A 62 -23.90 -18.42 -3.57
C PHE A 62 -23.82 -18.65 -5.08
N HIS A 63 -22.95 -17.95 -5.79
CA HIS A 63 -22.81 -18.14 -7.24
C HIS A 63 -22.07 -19.43 -7.61
N LEU A 64 -21.04 -19.83 -6.84
CA LEU A 64 -20.30 -21.08 -7.08
C LEU A 64 -21.15 -22.34 -6.87
N SER A 65 -22.14 -22.27 -5.97
CA SER A 65 -23.10 -23.36 -5.74
C SER A 65 -24.16 -23.49 -6.84
N ARG A 66 -24.22 -22.56 -7.81
CA ARG A 66 -25.24 -22.53 -8.87
C ARG A 66 -24.59 -22.57 -10.26
N PRO A 67 -24.08 -23.74 -10.69
CA PRO A 67 -23.60 -23.94 -12.05
C PRO A 67 -24.71 -23.71 -13.09
N GLY A 68 -24.34 -23.32 -14.31
CA GLY A 68 -25.26 -23.00 -15.39
C GLY A 68 -25.77 -21.56 -15.36
N THR A 69 -25.33 -20.74 -14.40
CA THR A 69 -25.58 -19.30 -14.40
C THR A 69 -24.37 -18.56 -14.96
N LYS A 70 -24.59 -17.47 -15.71
CA LYS A 70 -23.51 -16.67 -16.30
C LYS A 70 -22.43 -16.31 -15.27
N THR A 71 -22.83 -15.89 -14.07
CA THR A 71 -21.90 -15.52 -12.99
C THR A 71 -21.24 -16.74 -12.36
N GLY A 72 -21.99 -17.80 -12.05
CA GLY A 72 -21.45 -19.02 -11.46
C GLY A 72 -20.43 -19.70 -12.35
N ASP A 73 -20.73 -19.81 -13.64
CA ASP A 73 -19.84 -20.41 -14.65
C ASP A 73 -18.59 -19.55 -14.85
N ALA A 74 -18.72 -18.22 -14.87
CA ALA A 74 -17.58 -17.31 -14.95
C ALA A 74 -16.65 -17.41 -13.72
N LEU A 75 -17.18 -17.60 -12.51
CA LEU A 75 -16.37 -17.79 -11.31
C LEU A 75 -15.70 -19.16 -11.28
N ARG A 76 -16.43 -20.22 -11.64
CA ARG A 76 -15.90 -21.59 -11.75
C ARG A 76 -14.80 -21.69 -12.80
N ALA A 77 -14.89 -20.95 -13.90
CA ALA A 77 -13.85 -20.90 -14.94
C ALA A 77 -12.55 -20.25 -14.46
N LYS A 78 -12.59 -19.40 -13.42
CA LYS A 78 -11.41 -18.75 -12.82
C LYS A 78 -10.73 -19.59 -11.75
N LEU A 79 -11.44 -20.58 -11.20
CA LEU A 79 -10.99 -21.35 -10.05
C LEU A 79 -10.76 -22.82 -10.40
N PRO A 80 -9.68 -23.43 -9.88
CA PRO A 80 -9.55 -24.88 -9.84
C PRO A 80 -10.78 -25.57 -9.22
N PRO A 81 -11.21 -26.76 -9.68
CA PRO A 81 -12.40 -27.45 -9.18
C PRO A 81 -12.43 -27.67 -7.66
N GLU A 82 -11.28 -27.91 -7.04
CA GLU A 82 -11.12 -28.06 -5.59
C GLU A 82 -11.55 -26.80 -4.82
N HIS A 83 -11.48 -25.63 -5.45
CA HIS A 83 -11.87 -24.35 -4.87
C HIS A 83 -13.34 -23.97 -5.11
N HIS A 84 -14.10 -24.80 -5.83
CA HIS A 84 -15.52 -24.51 -6.09
C HIS A 84 -16.39 -24.69 -4.85
N ALA A 85 -16.06 -25.67 -4.00
CA ALA A 85 -16.74 -25.91 -2.73
C ALA A 85 -16.21 -24.99 -1.62
N GLU A 86 -14.89 -24.77 -1.60
CA GLU A 86 -14.23 -23.92 -0.63
C GLU A 86 -13.26 -22.95 -1.33
N PRO A 87 -13.70 -21.72 -1.60
CA PRO A 87 -12.87 -20.74 -2.29
C PRO A 87 -11.68 -20.33 -1.41
N PRO A 88 -10.52 -20.07 -2.02
CA PRO A 88 -9.33 -19.69 -1.28
C PRO A 88 -9.52 -18.32 -0.61
N LEU A 89 -9.00 -18.19 0.60
CA LEU A 89 -8.94 -16.92 1.33
C LEU A 89 -7.50 -16.41 1.45
N PRO A 90 -7.33 -15.10 1.70
CA PRO A 90 -6.04 -14.54 2.08
C PRO A 90 -5.60 -15.03 3.46
N ASP A 91 -4.28 -15.06 3.68
CA ASP A 91 -3.73 -15.09 5.03
C ASP A 91 -4.15 -13.81 5.77
N VAL A 92 -4.40 -13.85 7.08
CA VAL A 92 -4.81 -12.68 7.86
C VAL A 92 -3.84 -12.44 9.01
N TYR A 93 -3.35 -11.21 9.09
CA TYR A 93 -2.41 -10.71 10.08
C TYR A 93 -3.13 -9.61 10.90
N PRO A 94 -3.64 -9.92 12.11
CA PRO A 94 -4.44 -9.02 12.93
C PRO A 94 -3.60 -7.96 13.69
N GLU A 95 -2.60 -7.38 13.04
CA GLU A 95 -1.67 -6.42 13.64
C GLU A 95 -1.73 -5.05 12.97
N TRP A 96 -1.24 -4.04 13.68
CA TRP A 96 -0.99 -2.72 13.09
C TRP A 96 0.20 -2.79 12.14
N PHE A 97 0.04 -2.28 10.93
CA PHE A 97 1.13 -2.20 9.97
C PHE A 97 2.06 -1.03 10.31
N THR A 98 3.35 -1.34 10.49
CA THR A 98 4.40 -0.35 10.76
C THR A 98 5.44 -0.34 9.65
N ALA A 99 6.19 0.76 9.55
CA ALA A 99 7.29 0.93 8.61
C ALA A 99 8.50 0.01 8.89
N ALA A 100 8.52 -0.67 10.04
CA ALA A 100 9.62 -1.56 10.41
C ALA A 100 9.76 -2.70 9.38
N THR A 101 10.97 -2.88 8.87
CA THR A 101 11.29 -3.89 7.86
C THR A 101 11.50 -5.28 8.47
N ALA A 102 11.82 -5.35 9.76
CA ALA A 102 11.84 -6.57 10.56
C ALA A 102 11.66 -6.27 12.05
N GLY A 103 10.88 -7.11 12.73
CA GLY A 103 10.93 -7.26 14.19
C GLY A 103 10.49 -6.02 14.97
N GLY A 104 9.48 -5.29 14.47
CA GLY A 104 8.89 -4.18 15.21
C GLY A 104 8.33 -4.63 16.57
N GLU A 105 8.27 -3.73 17.55
CA GLU A 105 7.64 -4.03 18.85
C GLU A 105 6.18 -4.48 18.64
N GLY A 106 5.85 -5.71 19.05
CA GLY A 106 4.52 -6.29 18.89
C GLY A 106 4.23 -6.94 17.53
N GLU A 107 5.21 -7.05 16.64
CA GLU A 107 5.08 -7.76 15.36
C GLU A 107 5.23 -9.27 15.54
N SER A 108 4.31 -10.05 14.96
CA SER A 108 4.43 -11.51 14.95
C SER A 108 5.48 -12.00 13.94
N GLU A 109 6.10 -13.14 14.21
CA GLU A 109 7.00 -13.80 13.26
C GLU A 109 6.32 -14.09 11.93
N ALA A 110 5.01 -14.38 11.95
CA ALA A 110 4.22 -14.62 10.76
C ALA A 110 4.09 -13.36 9.88
N LEU A 111 3.83 -12.19 10.48
CA LEU A 111 3.78 -10.92 9.76
C LEU A 111 5.18 -10.50 9.26
N ALA A 112 6.21 -10.68 10.07
CA ALA A 112 7.59 -10.42 9.66
C ALA A 112 7.99 -11.29 8.45
N ALA A 113 7.64 -12.57 8.46
CA ALA A 113 7.86 -13.47 7.33
C ALA A 113 7.03 -13.05 6.09
N ALA A 114 5.80 -12.56 6.28
CA ALA A 114 4.96 -12.06 5.20
C ALA A 114 5.54 -10.78 4.56
N LYS A 115 6.06 -9.86 5.37
CA LYS A 115 6.77 -8.65 4.91
C LYS A 115 8.05 -8.99 4.16
N ALA A 116 8.83 -9.96 4.66
CA ALA A 116 10.07 -10.39 4.02
C ALA A 116 9.79 -11.02 2.64
N ARG A 117 8.78 -11.90 2.54
CA ARG A 117 8.46 -12.65 1.32
C ARG A 117 7.62 -11.91 0.30
N CYS A 118 7.01 -10.76 0.63
CA CYS A 118 6.11 -10.09 -0.30
C CYS A 118 6.84 -9.51 -1.52
N ASP A 119 6.18 -9.49 -2.66
CA ASP A 119 6.70 -8.90 -3.90
C ASP A 119 6.08 -7.53 -4.18
N LEU A 120 4.93 -7.25 -3.55
CA LEU A 120 4.19 -6.00 -3.69
C LEU A 120 3.41 -5.70 -2.41
N VAL A 121 3.43 -4.44 -1.98
CA VAL A 121 2.56 -3.94 -0.90
C VAL A 121 1.47 -3.06 -1.48
N VAL A 122 0.22 -3.31 -1.09
CA VAL A 122 -0.95 -2.58 -1.58
C VAL A 122 -1.71 -1.98 -0.40
N GLY A 123 -2.29 -0.80 -0.58
CA GLY A 123 -3.28 -0.25 0.33
C GLY A 123 -4.31 0.61 -0.39
N MET A 124 -5.56 0.15 -0.47
CA MET A 124 -6.62 0.77 -1.30
C MET A 124 -7.66 1.57 -0.50
N HIS A 125 -7.39 1.84 0.77
CA HIS A 125 -7.98 2.93 1.58
C HIS A 125 -7.26 2.94 2.95
N PRO A 126 -5.91 3.03 2.98
CA PRO A 126 -5.17 2.66 4.16
C PRO A 126 -5.07 3.84 5.13
N ASP A 127 -6.21 4.24 5.71
CA ASP A 127 -6.40 5.37 6.64
C ASP A 127 -5.11 5.85 7.32
N GLN A 128 -4.75 5.24 8.46
CA GLN A 128 -3.53 5.57 9.21
C GLN A 128 -2.28 4.85 8.67
N ALA A 129 -2.45 3.85 7.81
CA ALA A 129 -1.38 2.99 7.32
C ALA A 129 -0.73 3.51 6.01
N THR A 130 -1.26 4.56 5.40
CA THR A 130 -0.77 5.08 4.11
C THR A 130 0.72 5.41 4.15
N GLU A 131 1.14 6.22 5.13
CA GLU A 131 2.55 6.58 5.29
C GLU A 131 3.42 5.39 5.72
N PRO A 132 3.03 4.56 6.70
CA PRO A 132 3.73 3.31 7.00
C PRO A 132 3.97 2.38 5.80
N ILE A 133 3.01 2.25 4.88
CA ILE A 133 3.17 1.46 3.65
C ILE A 133 4.29 2.04 2.79
N VAL A 134 4.24 3.35 2.54
CA VAL A 134 5.25 4.03 1.71
C VAL A 134 6.63 3.93 2.35
N ASP A 135 6.72 4.17 3.66
CA ASP A 135 7.98 4.13 4.39
C ASP A 135 8.58 2.70 4.41
N PHE A 136 7.77 1.67 4.68
CA PHE A 136 8.20 0.27 4.60
C PHE A 136 8.70 -0.09 3.21
N ALA A 137 7.94 0.30 2.17
CA ALA A 137 8.23 -0.07 0.81
C ALA A 137 9.54 0.57 0.31
N LEU A 138 9.75 1.85 0.62
CA LEU A 138 11.00 2.55 0.34
C LEU A 138 12.18 1.93 1.12
N ALA A 139 12.00 1.65 2.42
CA ALA A 139 13.05 1.07 3.25
C ALA A 139 13.42 -0.38 2.85
N SER A 140 12.46 -1.13 2.31
CA SER A 140 12.64 -2.54 1.92
C SER A 140 12.93 -2.73 0.44
N GLY A 141 12.94 -1.65 -0.36
CA GLY A 141 13.03 -1.72 -1.82
C GLY A 141 11.87 -2.47 -2.48
N LYS A 142 10.72 -2.60 -1.80
CA LYS A 142 9.56 -3.34 -2.30
C LYS A 142 8.68 -2.41 -3.15
N PRO A 143 8.21 -2.84 -4.32
CA PRO A 143 7.16 -2.13 -5.05
C PRO A 143 5.93 -1.91 -4.18
N PHE A 144 5.24 -0.78 -4.39
CA PHE A 144 3.98 -0.51 -3.68
C PHE A 144 2.95 0.23 -4.55
N ALA A 145 1.68 0.08 -4.19
CA ALA A 145 0.57 0.85 -4.74
C ALA A 145 -0.38 1.28 -3.62
N VAL A 146 -0.55 2.58 -3.42
CA VAL A 146 -1.42 3.14 -2.38
C VAL A 146 -2.42 4.13 -2.94
N VAL A 147 -3.66 4.09 -2.46
CA VAL A 147 -4.69 5.11 -2.69
C VAL A 147 -4.90 5.86 -1.38
N PRO A 148 -4.28 7.05 -1.20
CA PRO A 148 -4.44 7.82 0.02
C PRO A 148 -5.87 8.35 0.13
N CYS A 149 -6.46 8.24 1.33
CA CYS A 149 -7.85 8.65 1.57
C CYS A 149 -7.99 9.76 2.61
N CYS A 150 -7.35 9.61 3.77
CA CYS A 150 -7.57 10.46 4.94
C CYS A 150 -6.26 11.09 5.42
N VAL A 151 -6.27 12.40 5.65
CA VAL A 151 -5.07 13.16 6.04
C VAL A 151 -4.80 13.09 7.54
N PHE A 152 -5.87 13.11 8.36
CA PHE A 152 -5.83 13.12 9.82
C PHE A 152 -4.81 14.14 10.37
N PRO A 153 -4.98 15.46 10.10
CA PRO A 153 -3.98 16.48 10.42
C PRO A 153 -3.72 16.64 11.92
N LYS A 154 -4.70 16.31 12.77
CA LYS A 154 -4.56 16.38 14.24
C LYS A 154 -3.68 15.26 14.78
N GLU A 155 -3.75 14.09 14.16
CA GLU A 155 -3.01 12.88 14.48
C GLU A 155 -1.63 12.87 13.81
N ASN A 156 -1.49 13.52 12.65
CA ASN A 156 -0.26 13.54 11.84
C ASN A 156 0.39 14.93 11.77
N ARG A 157 0.54 15.60 12.92
CA ARG A 157 1.10 16.96 13.02
C ARG A 157 2.55 17.09 12.55
N HIS A 158 3.26 15.96 12.44
CA HIS A 158 4.62 15.89 11.90
C HIS A 158 4.66 16.07 10.39
N ARG A 159 3.57 15.77 9.67
CA ARG A 159 3.51 15.90 8.22
C ARG A 159 3.53 17.36 7.82
N ARG A 160 4.58 17.75 7.09
CA ARG A 160 4.77 19.12 6.61
C ARG A 160 5.18 19.11 5.15
N VAL A 161 4.63 20.05 4.39
CA VAL A 161 4.91 20.23 2.97
C VAL A 161 5.26 21.70 2.68
N ALA A 162 6.06 21.93 1.65
CA ALA A 162 6.31 23.29 1.16
C ALA A 162 4.99 23.93 0.72
N ALA A 163 4.71 25.13 1.22
CA ALA A 163 3.52 25.89 0.84
C ALA A 163 3.58 26.19 -0.67
N ALA A 164 2.53 25.80 -1.41
CA ALA A 164 2.32 26.36 -2.73
C ALA A 164 1.79 27.79 -2.61
N THR A 165 1.83 28.54 -3.72
CA THR A 165 1.28 29.90 -3.79
C THR A 165 -0.19 29.96 -3.36
N SER A 166 -0.97 28.90 -3.63
CA SER A 166 -2.37 28.76 -3.21
C SER A 166 -2.57 28.40 -1.73
N ASP A 167 -1.55 27.83 -1.07
CA ASP A 167 -1.62 27.42 0.35
C ASP A 167 -1.34 28.60 1.29
N ALA A 168 -0.72 29.68 0.77
CA ALA A 168 -0.43 30.89 1.53
C ALA A 168 -1.68 31.73 1.83
N GLU A 169 -2.70 31.66 0.98
CA GLU A 169 -3.92 32.48 1.08
C GLU A 169 -4.90 31.97 2.14
N SER A 170 -4.91 30.66 2.47
CA SER A 170 -5.77 30.10 3.53
C SER A 170 -5.23 30.38 4.94
N SER A 171 -3.92 30.63 5.07
CA SER A 171 -3.26 30.99 6.34
C SER A 171 -3.36 32.49 6.68
N SER A 172 -3.75 33.34 5.72
CA SER A 172 -3.80 34.80 5.91
C SER A 172 -5.10 35.33 6.51
N ALA A 173 -6.12 34.49 6.68
CA ALA A 173 -7.41 34.92 7.25
C ALA A 173 -7.37 35.23 8.76
N GLU A 174 -6.31 34.84 9.50
CA GLU A 174 -6.20 35.10 10.95
C GLU A 174 -5.04 36.02 11.38
N GLN A 175 -4.21 36.53 10.46
CA GLN A 175 -3.10 37.45 10.82
C GLN A 175 -2.97 38.61 9.81
N GLY A 176 -4.06 39.36 9.67
CA GLY A 176 -4.17 40.48 8.75
C GLY A 176 -4.26 41.85 9.43
N GLU A 177 -3.43 42.15 10.44
CA GLU A 177 -3.21 43.56 10.84
C GLU A 177 -1.91 43.75 11.62
N LYS A 178 -0.79 43.88 10.88
CA LYS A 178 0.37 44.75 11.17
C LYS A 178 1.59 44.29 10.38
N ARG A 179 1.83 44.93 9.23
CA ARG A 179 3.06 45.71 9.02
C ARG A 179 3.03 46.31 7.62
N ALA A 180 2.74 47.61 7.60
CA ALA A 180 3.06 48.45 6.47
C ALA A 180 4.52 48.91 6.55
N ARG A 181 5.17 48.86 5.38
CA ARG A 181 6.15 49.82 4.84
C ARG A 181 7.64 49.68 5.17
N ALA A 182 8.42 50.05 4.14
CA ALA A 182 9.86 50.27 4.02
C ALA A 182 10.65 48.99 3.66
N GLU A 183 11.53 48.94 2.65
CA GLU A 183 12.19 49.98 1.86
C GLU A 183 12.84 49.36 0.61
N GLU A 184 13.08 50.19 -0.40
CA GLU A 184 13.71 49.91 -1.68
C GLU A 184 15.22 50.19 -1.60
N ARG A 185 16.09 49.21 -1.94
CA ARG A 185 17.28 49.40 -2.83
C ARG A 185 18.23 48.20 -2.95
N THR A 186 18.63 47.97 -4.22
CA THR A 186 19.89 47.44 -4.79
C THR A 186 20.38 46.00 -4.50
N ALA A 187 20.22 45.17 -5.54
CA ALA A 187 21.25 44.38 -6.24
C ALA A 187 22.14 43.40 -5.42
N GLU A 188 21.59 42.22 -5.17
CA GLU A 188 22.13 40.89 -5.53
C GLU A 188 20.92 39.96 -5.45
N ALA A 189 20.63 39.14 -6.46
CA ALA A 189 19.43 38.29 -6.42
C ALA A 189 19.55 37.36 -5.20
N PRO A 190 18.76 37.57 -4.12
CA PRO A 190 18.87 36.72 -2.96
C PRO A 190 18.47 35.31 -3.41
N SER A 191 19.23 34.30 -3.00
CA SER A 191 18.74 32.92 -3.09
C SER A 191 17.31 32.92 -2.54
N PRO A 192 16.33 32.34 -3.26
CA PRO A 192 14.95 32.37 -2.82
C PRO A 192 14.90 31.85 -1.37
N PRO A 193 14.16 32.52 -0.47
CA PRO A 193 14.04 32.07 0.91
C PRO A 193 13.55 30.61 0.89
N PRO A 194 14.01 29.79 1.84
CA PRO A 194 13.58 28.40 1.92
C PRO A 194 12.04 28.36 1.97
N PRO A 195 11.40 27.42 1.25
CA PRO A 195 9.95 27.38 1.16
C PRO A 195 9.36 27.24 2.56
N ARG A 196 8.36 28.09 2.87
CA ARG A 196 7.63 28.01 4.13
C ARG A 196 6.96 26.64 4.22
N MET A 197 7.25 25.90 5.28
CA MET A 197 6.65 24.59 5.53
C MET A 197 5.31 24.76 6.26
N VAL A 198 4.24 24.19 5.71
CA VAL A 198 2.90 24.18 6.29
C VAL A 198 2.51 22.77 6.72
N ALA A 199 1.58 22.67 7.68
CA ALA A 199 1.00 21.38 8.04
C ALA A 199 0.24 20.80 6.85
N VAL A 200 0.27 19.48 6.70
CA VAL A 200 -0.55 18.79 5.70
C VAL A 200 -1.98 18.72 6.20
N GLU A 201 -2.87 19.46 5.56
CA GLU A 201 -4.29 19.57 5.92
C GLU A 201 -5.22 19.11 4.80
N THR A 202 -4.78 19.20 3.53
CA THR A 202 -5.56 18.76 2.36
C THR A 202 -5.04 17.46 1.76
N HIS A 203 -5.89 16.82 0.94
CA HIS A 203 -5.51 15.63 0.19
C HIS A 203 -4.38 15.93 -0.80
N GLU A 204 -4.42 17.05 -1.54
CA GLU A 204 -3.33 17.38 -2.47
C GLU A 204 -2.01 17.61 -1.74
N GLN A 205 -2.04 18.28 -0.58
CA GLN A 205 -0.85 18.46 0.25
C GLN A 205 -0.30 17.10 0.71
N PHE A 206 -1.17 16.14 1.02
CA PHE A 206 -0.75 14.81 1.44
C PHE A 206 -0.13 14.01 0.29
N VAL A 207 -0.69 14.09 -0.92
CA VAL A 207 -0.10 13.48 -2.11
C VAL A 207 1.28 14.08 -2.40
N ARG A 208 1.44 15.42 -2.31
CA ARG A 208 2.75 16.08 -2.46
C ARG A 208 3.74 15.64 -1.37
N TYR A 209 3.28 15.53 -0.12
CA TYR A 209 4.09 15.03 1.00
C TYR A 209 4.62 13.62 0.73
N LEU A 210 3.78 12.69 0.26
CA LEU A 210 4.20 11.33 -0.09
C LEU A 210 5.14 11.33 -1.30
N ALA A 211 4.84 12.13 -2.33
CA ALA A 211 5.68 12.22 -3.53
C ALA A 211 7.10 12.73 -3.20
N ALA A 212 7.25 13.64 -2.24
CA ALA A 212 8.54 14.14 -1.79
C ALA A 212 9.41 13.07 -1.09
N LYS A 213 8.80 11.96 -0.61
CA LYS A 213 9.54 10.82 -0.05
C LYS A 213 10.09 9.89 -1.12
N VAL A 214 9.44 9.81 -2.28
CA VAL A 214 9.83 8.89 -3.34
C VAL A 214 11.02 9.49 -4.10
N PRO A 215 12.18 8.84 -4.13
CA PRO A 215 13.31 9.36 -4.86
C PRO A 215 13.00 9.40 -6.37
N PRO A 216 13.54 10.36 -7.13
CA PRO A 216 13.35 10.41 -8.57
C PRO A 216 13.78 9.08 -9.21
N SER A 217 13.01 8.61 -10.19
CA SER A 217 13.15 7.28 -10.80
C SER A 217 14.60 7.03 -11.25
N GLY A 218 15.27 6.08 -10.59
CA GLY A 218 16.67 5.71 -10.84
C GLY A 218 17.53 5.50 -9.59
N ALA A 219 17.04 5.86 -8.40
CA ALA A 219 17.82 5.78 -7.15
C ALA A 219 17.40 4.66 -6.18
N ILE A 220 16.58 3.69 -6.60
CA ILE A 220 16.37 2.47 -5.82
C ILE A 220 17.50 1.51 -6.23
N GLU A 221 18.66 1.65 -5.59
CA GLU A 221 19.70 0.62 -5.65
C GLU A 221 19.16 -0.62 -4.93
N VAL A 222 18.80 -1.64 -5.71
CA VAL A 222 18.49 -2.97 -5.19
C VAL A 222 19.82 -3.55 -4.70
N ALA A 223 19.99 -3.60 -3.37
CA ALA A 223 21.13 -4.25 -2.72
C ALA A 223 21.03 -5.78 -2.81
#